data_AF-A0A4Y7J1F4-F1
#
_entry.id   AF-A0A4Y7J1F4-F1
#
_cell.length_a   1.000
_cell.length_b   1.000
_cell.length_c   1.000
_cell.angle_alpha   90.00
_cell.angle_beta   90.00
_cell.angle_gamma   90.00
#
_symmetry.space_group_name_H-M   'P 1'
#
loop_
_entity.id
_entity.type
_entity.pdbx_description
1 polymer ?
#
loop_
_entity_poly.entity_id
_entity_poly.type
_entity_poly.pdbx_seq_one_letter_code
_entity_poly.pdbx_strand_id
1 'polypeptide(L)'
;MKKLTGLQKQVLGLYRGFLRAARSKGPEDRKKIESYVSSEFRNNAKNVERKNFIYIEYLLRRGTKQLDQLKTVETVSTFTVPSRSGN
;
A
#
# COMPACT_ATOMS: atom_id res chain seq x y z
N MET A 1 12.96 22.16 6.93
CA MET A 1 12.02 21.06 6.57
C MET A 1 11.24 20.64 7.81
N LYS A 2 9.91 20.45 7.70
CA LYS A 2 9.08 20.02 8.84
C LYS A 2 9.38 18.55 9.16
N LYS A 3 9.61 18.21 10.44
CA LYS A 3 9.89 16.84 10.89
C LYS A 3 8.64 15.98 10.69
N LEU A 4 8.80 14.82 10.05
CA LEU A 4 7.71 13.84 9.89
C LEU A 4 7.35 13.20 11.23
N THR A 5 6.06 13.02 11.48
CA THR A 5 5.55 12.29 12.65
C THR A 5 5.89 10.80 12.54
N GLY A 6 5.81 10.07 13.66
CA GLY A 6 6.00 8.62 13.67
C GLY A 6 5.06 7.91 12.69
N LEU A 7 3.79 8.28 12.72
CA LEU A 7 2.76 7.73 11.82
C LEU A 7 3.09 7.99 10.34
N GLN A 8 3.50 9.21 10.00
CA GLN A 8 3.91 9.54 8.63
C GLN A 8 5.11 8.70 8.16
N LYS A 9 6.08 8.46 9.05
CA LYS A 9 7.21 7.57 8.75
C LYS A 9 6.75 6.13 8.54
N GLN A 10 5.80 5.63 9.33
CA GLN A 10 5.23 4.30 9.15
C GLN A 10 4.53 4.16 7.79
N VAL A 11 3.70 5.14 7.41
CA VAL A 11 3.02 5.17 6.10
C VAL A 11 4.03 5.14 4.94
N LEU A 12 5.06 5.99 4.99
CA LEU A 12 6.11 6.01 3.96
C LEU A 12 6.96 4.73 3.97
N GLY A 13 7.21 4.17 5.16
CA GLY A 13 7.91 2.90 5.33
C GLY A 13 7.15 1.76 4.65
N LEU A 14 5.83 1.70 4.86
CA LEU A 14 4.96 0.71 4.26
C LEU A 14 4.93 0.84 2.72
N TYR A 15 4.76 2.05 2.20
CA TYR A 15 4.80 2.32 0.76
C TYR A 15 6.10 1.84 0.12
N ARG A 16 7.25 2.21 0.72
CA ARG A 16 8.56 1.77 0.25
C ARG A 16 8.75 0.27 0.37
N GLY A 17 8.15 -0.35 1.40
CA GLY A 17 8.13 -1.79 1.58
C GLY A 17 7.53 -2.51 0.37
N PHE A 18 6.36 -2.07 -0.08
CA PHE A 18 5.72 -2.60 -1.30
C PHE A 18 6.59 -2.43 -2.54
N LEU A 19 7.14 -1.23 -2.77
CA LEU A 19 7.99 -1.00 -3.94
C LEU A 19 9.25 -1.87 -3.92
N ARG A 20 9.82 -2.15 -2.75
CA ARG A 20 10.97 -3.07 -2.63
C ARG A 20 10.56 -4.51 -2.90
N ALA A 21 9.43 -4.96 -2.35
CA ALA A 21 8.92 -6.31 -2.60
C ALA A 21 8.53 -6.51 -4.08
N ALA A 22 8.06 -5.47 -4.76
CA ALA A 22 7.77 -5.53 -6.19
C ALA A 22 9.03 -5.78 -7.05
N ARG A 23 10.22 -5.32 -6.60
CA ARG A 23 11.48 -5.50 -7.33
C ARG A 23 11.94 -6.95 -7.40
N SER A 24 11.47 -7.81 -6.49
CA SER A 24 11.77 -9.25 -6.54
C SER A 24 10.81 -10.03 -7.43
N LYS A 25 9.88 -9.35 -8.12
CA LYS A 25 8.92 -9.96 -9.06
C LYS A 25 9.36 -9.70 -10.50
N GLY A 26 8.79 -10.44 -11.45
CA GLY A 26 9.02 -10.23 -12.88
C GLY A 26 8.58 -8.83 -13.36
N PRO A 27 9.09 -8.33 -14.50
CA PRO A 27 8.88 -6.94 -14.94
C PRO A 27 7.41 -6.51 -15.03
N GLU A 28 6.56 -7.38 -15.58
CA GLU A 28 5.12 -7.11 -15.73
C GLU A 28 4.40 -7.03 -14.39
N ASP A 29 4.65 -8.00 -13.52
CA ASP A 29 4.06 -8.07 -12.19
C ASP A 29 4.54 -6.93 -11.30
N ARG A 30 5.83 -6.59 -11.38
CA ARG A 30 6.40 -5.42 -10.73
C ARG A 30 5.65 -4.15 -11.13
N LYS A 31 5.45 -3.91 -12.43
CA LYS A 31 4.75 -2.71 -12.93
C LYS A 31 3.30 -2.66 -12.45
N LYS A 32 2.59 -3.79 -12.45
CA LYS A 32 1.22 -3.89 -11.92
C LYS A 32 1.17 -3.54 -10.42
N ILE A 33 2.07 -4.12 -9.62
CA ILE A 33 2.14 -3.86 -8.18
C ILE A 33 2.47 -2.40 -7.90
N GLU A 34 3.51 -1.85 -8.54
CA GLU A 34 3.92 -0.46 -8.36
C GLU A 34 2.79 0.51 -8.72
N SER A 35 2.07 0.26 -9.84
CA SER A 35 0.94 1.07 -10.26
C SER A 35 -0.20 1.05 -9.24
N TYR A 36 -0.62 -0.15 -8.83
CA TYR A 36 -1.71 -0.35 -7.87
C TYR A 36 -1.40 0.27 -6.50
N VAL A 37 -0.21 -0.01 -5.96
CA VAL A 37 0.20 0.54 -4.66
C VAL A 37 0.27 2.07 -4.74
N SER A 38 0.79 2.62 -5.83
CA SER A 38 0.86 4.07 -6.01
C SER A 38 -0.53 4.70 -6.14
N SER A 39 -1.48 4.07 -6.84
CA SER A 39 -2.85 4.57 -6.92
C SER A 39 -3.55 4.52 -5.57
N GLU A 40 -3.43 3.42 -4.83
CA GLU A 40 -4.08 3.24 -3.52
C GLU A 40 -3.55 4.24 -2.49
N PHE A 41 -2.23 4.42 -2.37
CA PHE A 41 -1.65 5.38 -1.43
C PHE A 41 -2.03 6.82 -1.79
N ARG A 42 -2.08 7.18 -3.08
CA ARG A 42 -2.54 8.51 -3.53
C ARG A 42 -4.02 8.72 -3.25
N ASN A 43 -4.85 7.70 -3.48
CA ASN A 43 -6.28 7.75 -3.20
C ASN A 43 -6.54 7.94 -1.71
N ASN A 44 -5.87 7.16 -0.86
CA ASN A 44 -5.97 7.30 0.59
C ASN A 44 -5.45 8.66 1.08
N ALA A 45 -4.35 9.17 0.53
CA ALA A 45 -3.82 10.49 0.89
C ALA A 45 -4.79 11.65 0.55
N LYS A 46 -5.66 11.47 -0.44
CA LYS A 46 -6.70 12.45 -0.83
C LYS A 46 -7.97 12.31 0.01
N ASN A 47 -8.41 11.08 0.26
CA ASN A 47 -9.75 10.81 0.80
C ASN A 47 -9.78 10.50 2.30
N VAL A 48 -8.64 10.18 2.91
CA VAL A 48 -8.55 9.92 4.35
C VAL A 48 -8.21 11.20 5.08
N GLU A 49 -9.08 11.58 6.02
CA GLU A 49 -8.82 12.73 6.88
C GLU A 49 -7.55 12.51 7.71
N ARG A 50 -6.66 13.51 7.72
CA ARG A 50 -5.36 13.43 8.41
C ARG A 50 -5.47 13.20 9.92
N LYS A 51 -6.61 13.54 10.52
CA LYS A 51 -6.90 13.36 11.95
C LYS A 51 -7.59 12.04 12.27
N ASN A 52 -7.99 11.26 11.27
CA ASN A 52 -8.59 9.94 11.48
C ASN A 52 -7.49 8.90 11.76
N PHE A 53 -6.84 9.03 12.91
CA PHE A 53 -5.71 8.19 13.30
C PHE A 53 -6.09 6.71 13.36
N ILE A 54 -7.28 6.39 13.87
CA ILE A 54 -7.80 5.02 13.97
C ILE A 54 -7.88 4.37 12.58
N TYR A 55 -8.41 5.08 11.59
CA TYR A 55 -8.52 4.53 10.24
C TYR A 55 -7.15 4.41 9.56
N ILE A 56 -6.25 5.38 9.76
CA ILE A 56 -4.87 5.31 9.24
C ILE A 56 -4.13 4.10 9.83
N GLU A 57 -4.27 3.84 11.14
CA GLU A 57 -3.69 2.67 11.80
C GLU A 57 -4.30 1.35 11.29
N TYR A 58 -5.61 1.32 11.05
CA TYR A 58 -6.26 0.18 10.40
C TYR A 58 -5.65 -0.09 9.01
N LEU A 59 -5.50 0.94 8.18
CA LEU A 59 -4.89 0.81 6.85
C LEU A 59 -3.42 0.37 6.93
N LEU A 60 -2.65 0.87 7.91
CA LEU A 60 -1.27 0.43 8.16
C LEU A 60 -1.20 -1.05 8.51
N ARG A 61 -2.05 -1.53 9.44
CA ARG A 61 -2.09 -2.95 9.81
C ARG A 61 -2.48 -3.82 8.62
N ARG A 62 -3.54 -3.44 7.90
CA ARG A 62 -4.01 -4.16 6.69
C ARG A 62 -2.92 -4.21 5.62
N GLY A 63 -2.32 -3.07 5.29
CA GLY A 63 -1.28 -2.99 4.28
C GLY A 63 0.00 -3.73 4.67
N THR A 64 0.36 -3.76 5.95
CA THR A 64 1.50 -4.56 6.43
C THR A 64 1.26 -6.05 6.19
N LYS A 65 0.05 -6.55 6.50
CA LYS A 65 -0.34 -7.94 6.20
C LYS A 65 -0.26 -8.25 4.70
N GLN A 66 -0.74 -7.33 3.86
CA GLN A 66 -0.63 -7.48 2.39
C GLN A 66 0.81 -7.46 1.90
N LEU A 67 1.68 -6.62 2.48
CA LEU A 67 3.10 -6.59 2.15
C LEU A 67 3.78 -7.91 2.52
N ASP A 68 3.46 -8.48 3.68
CA ASP A 68 4.05 -9.75 4.09
C ASP A 68 3.59 -10.90 3.19
N GLN A 69 2.32 -10.92 2.79
CA GLN A 69 1.83 -11.85 1.76
C GLN A 69 2.54 -11.66 0.41
N LEU A 70 2.77 -10.42 -0.03
CA LEU A 70 3.48 -10.16 -1.28
C LEU A 70 4.90 -10.73 -1.27
N LYS A 71 5.58 -10.70 -0.12
CA LYS A 71 6.94 -11.26 0.01
C LYS A 71 6.94 -12.78 -0.10
N THR A 72 5.90 -13.47 0.38
CA THR A 72 5.85 -14.94 0.42
C THR A 72 5.27 -15.57 -0.85
N VAL A 73 4.34 -14.91 -1.54
CA VAL A 73 3.67 -15.48 -2.71
C VAL A 73 4.42 -15.11 -3.99
N GLU A 74 4.80 -16.10 -4.80
CA GLU A 74 5.46 -15.86 -6.10
C GLU A 74 4.53 -15.20 -7.12
N THR A 75 3.22 -15.50 -7.06
CA THR A 75 2.18 -15.01 -7.98
C THR A 75 1.28 -13.91 -7.39
N VAL A 76 0.97 -12.89 -8.20
CA VAL A 76 0.32 -11.63 -7.80
C VAL A 76 -1.21 -11.74 -7.66
N SER A 77 -1.76 -12.93 -7.41
CA SER A 77 -3.23 -13.15 -7.36
C SER A 77 -3.92 -12.47 -6.18
N THR A 78 -3.17 -11.97 -5.19
CA THR A 78 -3.71 -11.39 -3.94
C THR A 78 -4.09 -9.91 -4.02
N PHE A 79 -3.76 -9.20 -5.10
CA PHE A 79 -4.27 -7.83 -5.32
C PHE A 79 -5.60 -7.89 -6.05
N THR A 80 -6.59 -8.52 -5.43
CA THR A 80 -7.96 -8.37 -5.87
C THR A 80 -8.35 -6.91 -5.68
N VAL A 81 -8.33 -6.15 -6.78
CA VAL A 81 -8.99 -4.85 -6.86
C VAL A 81 -10.44 -5.13 -6.46
N PRO A 82 -10.99 -4.51 -5.40
CA PRO A 82 -12.43 -4.53 -5.23
C PRO A 82 -12.97 -3.83 -6.47
N SER A 83 -13.53 -4.61 -7.39
CA SER A 83 -14.37 -4.06 -8.45
C SER A 83 -15.47 -3.31 -7.72
N ARG A 84 -15.33 -1.99 -7.64
CA ARG A 84 -16.39 -1.11 -7.17
C ARG A 84 -17.36 -0.96 -8.33
N SER A 85 -17.98 -2.07 -8.72
CA SER A 85 -19.25 -2.07 -9.44
C SER A 85 -20.31 -2.12 -8.35
N GLY A 86 -21.01 -1.01 -8.16
CA GLY A 86 -22.00 -0.85 -7.10
C GLY A 86 -22.70 0.50 -7.21
N ASN A 87 -23.76 0.48 -8.04
CA ASN A 87 -24.78 1.49 -8.37
C ASN A 87 -24.34 2.76 -9.10
#